data_AF-A0A7S4RK83-F1
#
_entry.id   AF-A0A7S4RK83-F1
#
_cell.length_a   1.000
_cell.length_b   1.000
_cell.length_c   1.000
_cell.angle_alpha   90.00
_cell.angle_beta   90.00
_cell.angle_gamma   90.00
#
_symmetry.space_group_name_H-M   'P 1'
#
loop_
_entity.id
_entity.type
_entity.pdbx_description
1 polymer ?
#
loop_
_entity_poly.entity_id
_entity_poly.type
_entity_poly.pdbx_seq_one_letter_code
_entity_poly.pdbx_strand_id
1 'polypeptide(L)'
;MGILKTTSAAKTNANYLNCCHGKRNHGCSSNFIFSRSLSPQAMITLLILVCTVIATLSLPVNADATATTSITRSSSSILPFWTKAFINNRHQSTPLSSSILENIQRGGDSTTTYHQNENKNALEEHDIDLHTTKDQNPHTQQTATPPKIDFSENEEMKQLSQTINVTKRDGSTQPLNPNKILSRLQSLSTNLDQRYISLEALTTSIMRGTYPNVTTAEIDTLASETAASMSTQHPDYTRLAARICATHTHKVTPDTFSEAAMILYDSGNGFLDKQLADLVERRGRDIDERIVHERDLDFSYFGFKTLERGYLLATEDKKIVERPQYMFMRVALGIHCCKADGIGSGEQMNVDKEEEDANLSAAFETYDMMSRGYFTHASPTLFHAGTIHPQLSSCFLVKMSEDSIDGIYNTLKRCAVISKSAGGIGLSVHNIRARGTYIKGTRGVSNGLVPMLRVYDVTSRYVDQGGGKRPGAFAVYIEPWHADIFDVLNLKKNHGKEEQRARDLFYGLWTPDLFMKRVQEDGIWSLMCPHQCPGLAECHGEEFNKLYEKYESEGRYVRQVRARELWGAVLDAQIETGT
;
A
#
# COMPACT_ATOMS: atom_id res chain seq x y z
N MET A 1 14.36 4.17 52.64
CA MET A 1 14.21 4.20 54.11
C MET A 1 13.35 5.41 54.44
N GLY A 2 12.16 5.37 55.02
CA GLY A 2 11.34 4.30 55.56
C GLY A 2 10.28 4.95 56.45
N ILE A 3 9.29 4.14 56.84
CA ILE A 3 8.41 4.27 58.02
C ILE A 3 7.20 5.23 57.86
N LEU A 4 5.98 4.67 57.76
CA LEU A 4 4.96 4.67 58.83
C LEU A 4 3.56 4.20 58.34
N LYS A 5 2.94 3.37 59.20
CA LYS A 5 1.49 3.30 59.55
C LYS A 5 0.51 2.70 58.52
N THR A 6 -0.01 1.48 58.71
CA THR A 6 -1.01 0.92 59.68
C THR A 6 -2.47 0.99 59.21
N THR A 7 -3.05 -0.22 59.09
CA THR A 7 -4.36 -0.72 59.55
C THR A 7 -5.69 -0.33 58.89
N SER A 8 -6.44 -1.41 58.61
CA SER A 8 -7.89 -1.64 58.82
C SER A 8 -8.88 -1.40 57.67
N ALA A 9 -9.33 -2.52 57.10
CA ALA A 9 -10.66 -2.92 56.63
C ALA A 9 -11.72 -1.84 56.29
N ALA A 10 -12.28 -1.91 55.08
CA ALA A 10 -13.63 -1.47 54.76
C ALA A 10 -14.23 -2.29 53.60
N LYS A 11 -15.52 -2.60 53.76
CA LYS A 11 -16.42 -3.32 52.85
C LYS A 11 -16.88 -2.45 51.67
N THR A 12 -17.30 -3.13 50.59
CA THR A 12 -18.43 -2.84 49.67
C THR A 12 -18.50 -1.49 48.96
N ASN A 13 -18.45 -1.49 47.62
CA ASN A 13 -19.67 -1.46 46.78
C ASN A 13 -19.30 -1.38 45.29
N ALA A 14 -19.70 -2.41 44.54
CA ALA A 14 -19.90 -2.33 43.11
C ALA A 14 -21.28 -1.69 42.86
N ASN A 15 -21.30 -0.55 42.16
CA ASN A 15 -22.45 -0.01 41.45
C ASN A 15 -21.95 1.18 40.62
N TYR A 16 -21.93 1.04 39.30
CA TYR A 16 -22.37 2.03 38.29
C TYR A 16 -22.15 1.44 36.90
N LEU A 17 -22.93 0.42 36.58
CA LEU A 17 -23.33 0.03 35.23
C LEU A 17 -24.82 0.40 35.17
N ASN A 18 -25.15 1.55 34.58
CA ASN A 18 -26.46 1.89 33.99
C ASN A 18 -26.57 3.39 33.64
N CYS A 19 -26.47 3.68 32.35
CA CYS A 19 -27.06 4.80 31.61
C CYS A 19 -26.76 4.46 30.13
N CYS A 20 -27.69 4.13 29.23
CA CYS A 20 -29.03 4.65 29.01
C CYS A 20 -29.89 3.60 28.27
N HIS A 21 -31.11 3.38 28.75
CA HIS A 21 -32.24 2.95 27.92
C HIS A 21 -33.46 3.78 28.34
N GLY A 22 -33.94 4.64 27.44
CA GLY A 22 -34.99 5.61 27.73
C GLY A 22 -35.60 6.29 26.49
N LYS A 23 -36.40 5.51 25.75
CA LYS A 23 -37.69 5.87 25.10
C LYS A 23 -37.84 7.15 24.23
N ARG A 24 -38.27 6.85 22.99
CA ARG A 24 -39.41 7.41 22.20
C ARG A 24 -39.17 8.56 21.21
N ASN A 25 -39.47 8.21 19.95
CA ASN A 25 -40.27 8.91 18.93
C ASN A 25 -40.07 10.42 18.76
N HIS A 26 -39.52 10.81 17.61
CA HIS A 26 -40.20 11.69 16.65
C HIS A 26 -39.64 11.46 15.25
N GLY A 27 -40.49 11.04 14.32
CA GLY A 27 -40.23 11.25 12.90
C GLY A 27 -40.41 12.73 12.60
N CYS A 28 -39.43 13.33 11.93
CA CYS A 28 -39.67 14.51 11.12
C CYS A 28 -38.61 14.58 10.02
N SER A 29 -39.08 14.49 8.79
CA SER A 29 -38.42 14.81 7.54
C SER A 29 -37.86 16.23 7.53
N SER A 30 -36.62 16.41 7.06
CA SER A 30 -36.12 17.72 6.64
C SER A 30 -35.12 17.58 5.48
N ASN A 31 -35.66 17.79 4.28
CA ASN A 31 -35.07 18.34 3.06
C ASN A 31 -33.57 18.70 3.10
N PHE A 32 -32.77 17.97 2.32
CA PHE A 32 -31.47 18.45 1.85
C PHE A 32 -31.68 19.44 0.70
N ILE A 33 -31.35 20.71 0.95
CA ILE A 33 -31.22 21.73 -0.08
C ILE A 33 -29.87 21.53 -0.78
N PHE A 34 -29.89 21.04 -2.02
CA PHE A 34 -28.75 21.11 -2.93
C PHE A 34 -28.62 22.53 -3.49
N SER A 35 -27.46 23.17 -3.28
CA SER A 35 -26.99 24.32 -4.06
C SER A 35 -25.46 24.25 -4.04
N ARG A 36 -24.68 24.37 -5.12
CA ARG A 36 -24.87 24.83 -6.49
C ARG A 36 -23.95 24.02 -7.42
N SER A 37 -24.41 23.74 -8.65
CA SER A 37 -23.58 23.21 -9.75
C SER A 37 -22.62 24.29 -10.28
N LEU A 38 -21.34 23.96 -10.45
CA LEU A 38 -20.41 24.77 -11.26
C LEU A 38 -20.88 24.80 -12.72
N SER A 39 -20.77 25.95 -13.37
CA SER A 39 -21.13 26.09 -14.79
C SER A 39 -20.20 25.25 -15.68
N PRO A 40 -20.66 24.75 -16.83
CA PRO A 40 -19.84 23.98 -17.77
C PRO A 40 -18.55 24.70 -18.19
N GLN A 41 -18.58 26.03 -18.26
CA GLN A 41 -17.41 26.86 -18.56
C GLN A 41 -16.34 26.79 -17.45
N ALA A 42 -16.74 26.74 -16.18
CA ALA A 42 -15.81 26.61 -15.06
C ALA A 42 -15.13 25.22 -15.01
N MET A 43 -15.84 24.15 -15.41
CA MET A 43 -15.24 22.82 -15.55
C MET A 43 -14.22 22.75 -16.69
N ILE A 44 -14.52 23.39 -17.83
CA ILE A 44 -13.61 23.42 -18.98
C ILE A 44 -12.33 24.19 -18.64
N THR A 45 -12.43 25.31 -17.92
CA THR A 45 -11.25 26.06 -17.46
C THR A 45 -10.39 25.24 -16.49
N LEU A 46 -11.01 24.47 -15.59
CA LEU A 46 -10.30 23.60 -14.65
C LEU A 46 -9.58 22.45 -15.38
N LEU A 47 -10.22 21.85 -16.38
CA LEU A 47 -9.63 20.79 -17.21
C LEU A 47 -8.45 21.30 -18.04
N ILE A 48 -8.56 22.50 -18.61
CA ILE A 48 -7.45 23.13 -19.35
C ILE A 48 -6.27 23.40 -18.40
N LEU A 49 -6.53 23.88 -17.17
CA LEU A 49 -5.48 24.13 -16.19
C LEU A 49 -4.74 22.84 -15.80
N VAL A 50 -5.48 21.76 -15.55
CA VAL A 50 -4.92 20.45 -15.18
C VAL A 50 -4.09 19.85 -16.33
N CYS A 51 -4.59 19.90 -17.56
CA CYS A 51 -3.84 19.41 -18.72
C CYS A 51 -2.56 20.22 -19.00
N THR A 52 -2.57 21.52 -18.73
CA THR A 52 -1.40 22.40 -18.93
C THR A 52 -0.30 22.12 -17.89
N VAL A 53 -0.68 21.78 -16.65
CA VAL A 53 0.24 21.38 -15.58
C VAL A 53 0.84 19.99 -15.83
N ILE A 54 0.06 19.04 -16.36
CA ILE A 54 0.54 17.69 -16.70
C ILE A 54 1.53 17.74 -17.87
N ALA A 55 1.29 18.60 -18.86
CA ALA A 55 2.18 18.77 -20.02
C ALA A 55 3.52 19.45 -19.67
N THR A 56 3.59 20.22 -18.57
CA THR A 56 4.83 20.90 -18.14
C THR A 56 5.69 20.04 -17.20
N LEU A 57 5.15 18.97 -16.61
CA LEU A 57 5.87 18.06 -15.71
C LEU A 57 6.45 16.81 -16.39
N SER A 58 6.20 16.62 -17.69
CA SER A 58 6.63 15.42 -18.43
C SER A 58 7.86 15.69 -19.30
N LEU A 59 9.04 15.85 -18.69
CA LEU A 59 10.33 15.72 -19.36
C LEU A 59 11.22 14.77 -18.54
N PRO A 60 11.82 13.72 -19.14
CA PRO A 60 12.58 12.72 -18.39
C PRO A 60 14.02 13.20 -18.16
N VAL A 61 14.50 13.10 -16.91
CA VAL A 61 15.93 13.16 -16.58
C VAL A 61 16.34 11.76 -16.11
N ASN A 62 17.08 11.06 -16.97
CA ASN A 62 17.86 9.87 -16.60
C ASN A 62 19.21 10.31 -16.03
N ALA A 63 19.63 9.71 -14.90
CA ALA A 63 20.93 9.04 -14.76
C ALA A 63 21.18 8.55 -13.33
N ASP A 64 21.33 7.24 -13.17
CA ASP A 64 22.23 6.64 -12.19
C ASP A 64 23.69 6.83 -12.64
N ALA A 65 24.61 7.12 -11.70
CA ALA A 65 25.96 6.55 -11.67
C ALA A 65 26.77 7.00 -10.45
N THR A 66 27.01 6.06 -9.54
CA THR A 66 28.17 6.03 -8.64
C THR A 66 29.41 5.56 -9.40
N ALA A 67 30.50 6.35 -9.41
CA ALA A 67 31.90 5.91 -9.30
C ALA A 67 32.86 7.06 -9.65
N THR A 68 33.67 7.45 -8.68
CA THR A 68 34.68 8.51 -8.76
C THR A 68 36.03 7.91 -9.13
N THR A 69 36.69 8.33 -10.23
CA THR A 69 38.16 8.43 -10.29
C THR A 69 38.69 9.25 -11.48
N SER A 70 39.35 10.36 -11.13
CA SER A 70 40.63 10.87 -11.65
C SER A 70 40.83 11.29 -13.14
N ILE A 71 41.29 12.55 -13.26
CA ILE A 71 42.33 13.09 -14.19
C ILE A 71 41.86 13.89 -15.44
N THR A 72 41.77 15.20 -15.19
CA THR A 72 42.32 16.37 -15.92
C THR A 72 42.16 16.59 -17.44
N ARG A 73 41.65 17.79 -17.71
CA ARG A 73 42.18 18.92 -18.54
C ARG A 73 41.57 19.21 -19.93
N SER A 74 41.06 20.45 -19.98
CA SER A 74 40.96 21.43 -21.08
C SER A 74 40.06 21.03 -22.27
N SER A 75 39.01 21.76 -22.62
CA SER A 75 39.08 23.17 -23.01
C SER A 75 37.67 23.75 -23.23
N SER A 76 37.57 25.05 -22.96
CA SER A 76 36.40 25.92 -23.02
C SER A 76 35.99 26.28 -24.45
N SER A 77 34.71 26.10 -24.81
CA SER A 77 33.89 27.04 -25.58
C SER A 77 32.50 26.44 -25.85
N ILE A 78 31.48 27.32 -25.91
CA ILE A 78 30.11 27.08 -26.45
C ILE A 78 29.03 26.63 -25.43
N LEU A 79 28.52 27.61 -24.67
CA LEU A 79 27.09 27.95 -24.58
C LEU A 79 26.98 29.36 -25.20
N PRO A 80 25.90 29.84 -25.87
CA PRO A 80 24.53 29.31 -26.06
C PRO A 80 23.94 29.46 -27.51
N PHE A 81 22.99 28.62 -27.94
CA PHE A 81 22.28 28.81 -29.24
C PHE A 81 20.74 28.65 -29.20
N TRP A 82 20.11 28.45 -28.05
CA TRP A 82 18.67 28.09 -27.99
C TRP A 82 17.76 29.09 -27.25
N THR A 83 18.05 30.39 -27.33
CA THR A 83 17.20 31.45 -26.72
C THR A 83 16.65 32.48 -27.72
N LYS A 84 16.55 32.15 -29.02
CA LYS A 84 16.11 33.14 -30.02
C LYS A 84 15.04 32.70 -31.03
N ALA A 85 14.46 31.50 -30.91
CA ALA A 85 13.51 30.99 -31.90
C ALA A 85 12.02 31.00 -31.48
N PHE A 86 11.68 31.41 -30.26
CA PHE A 86 10.28 31.35 -29.77
C PHE A 86 9.52 32.69 -29.76
N ILE A 87 10.10 33.75 -30.33
CA ILE A 87 9.43 35.04 -30.51
C ILE A 87 9.44 35.34 -32.01
N ASN A 88 8.46 34.80 -32.74
CA ASN A 88 7.74 35.50 -33.80
C ASN A 88 6.76 34.58 -34.56
N ASN A 89 5.54 35.09 -34.72
CA ASN A 89 4.52 34.75 -35.72
C ASN A 89 3.47 33.67 -35.41
N ARG A 90 2.33 34.17 -34.89
CA ARG A 90 0.96 33.74 -35.23
C ARG A 90 0.56 34.28 -36.63
N HIS A 91 -0.37 33.56 -37.26
CA HIS A 91 -1.22 33.89 -38.42
C HIS A 91 -0.60 33.87 -39.83
N GLN A 92 -0.93 32.84 -40.64
CA GLN A 92 -1.72 32.94 -41.89
C GLN A 92 -1.72 31.59 -42.66
N SER A 93 -2.67 31.48 -43.59
CA SER A 93 -3.25 30.30 -44.25
C SER A 93 -2.58 29.85 -45.57
N THR A 94 -2.44 28.53 -45.74
CA THR A 94 -2.36 27.72 -47.01
C THR A 94 -1.12 27.87 -47.93
N PRO A 95 -0.90 27.00 -48.95
CA PRO A 95 -0.33 25.64 -48.82
C PRO A 95 0.82 25.40 -49.83
N LEU A 96 1.86 24.60 -49.55
CA LEU A 96 2.71 24.09 -50.65
C LEU A 96 3.55 22.86 -50.26
N SER A 97 3.16 21.75 -50.88
CA SER A 97 3.97 20.61 -51.26
C SER A 97 5.06 21.04 -52.24
N SER A 98 6.35 20.99 -51.84
CA SER A 98 7.50 20.90 -52.78
C SER A 98 8.89 20.96 -52.09
N SER A 99 9.09 20.42 -50.87
CA SER A 99 10.40 20.47 -50.20
C SER A 99 10.92 19.15 -49.62
N ILE A 100 10.24 18.02 -49.87
CA ILE A 100 10.70 16.69 -49.41
C ILE A 100 11.40 15.92 -50.54
N LEU A 101 11.25 16.33 -51.80
CA LEU A 101 11.84 15.66 -52.96
C LEU A 101 13.28 16.09 -53.31
N GLU A 102 13.89 17.02 -52.57
CA GLU A 102 15.23 17.56 -52.92
C GLU A 102 16.38 17.09 -52.02
N ASN A 103 16.11 16.35 -50.94
CA ASN A 103 17.16 15.94 -49.98
C ASN A 103 17.58 14.45 -50.05
N ILE A 104 17.07 13.67 -51.00
CA ILE A 104 17.40 12.23 -51.12
C ILE A 104 18.45 11.95 -52.23
N GLN A 105 18.89 12.96 -53.00
CA GLN A 105 19.76 12.75 -54.17
C GLN A 105 21.25 13.16 -54.02
N ARG A 106 21.78 13.34 -52.80
CA ARG A 106 23.23 13.58 -52.62
C ARG A 106 23.82 12.74 -51.49
N GLY A 107 24.40 11.59 -51.84
CA GLY A 107 25.35 10.87 -50.99
C GLY A 107 25.40 9.34 -51.14
N GLY A 108 25.78 8.81 -52.32
CA GLY A 108 26.68 7.64 -52.37
C GLY A 108 28.12 8.14 -52.18
N ASP A 109 29.10 7.46 -51.61
CA ASP A 109 29.43 6.03 -51.57
C ASP A 109 30.22 5.68 -50.29
N SER A 110 30.04 4.46 -49.75
CA SER A 110 31.13 3.51 -49.42
C SER A 110 30.61 2.27 -48.69
N THR A 111 30.50 1.19 -49.48
CA THR A 111 30.54 -0.26 -49.16
C THR A 111 30.60 -0.74 -47.70
N THR A 112 29.55 -1.46 -47.26
CA THR A 112 29.68 -2.80 -46.64
C THR A 112 28.38 -3.60 -46.84
N THR A 113 28.51 -4.86 -47.23
CA THR A 113 27.49 -5.81 -47.69
C THR A 113 26.52 -6.25 -46.59
N TYR A 114 25.20 -6.08 -46.81
CA TYR A 114 24.14 -6.77 -46.06
C TYR A 114 23.20 -7.49 -47.03
N HIS A 115 22.92 -8.75 -46.75
CA HIS A 115 22.01 -9.60 -47.51
C HIS A 115 20.55 -9.18 -47.30
N GLN A 116 19.81 -9.21 -48.42
CA GLN A 116 18.41 -8.88 -48.60
C GLN A 116 17.47 -9.77 -47.76
N ASN A 117 16.57 -9.16 -46.99
CA ASN A 117 15.16 -9.57 -46.86
C ASN A 117 14.34 -8.55 -46.06
N GLU A 118 14.19 -7.35 -46.59
CA GLU A 118 13.11 -6.42 -46.21
C GLU A 118 12.61 -5.73 -47.46
N ASN A 119 11.54 -6.27 -48.07
CA ASN A 119 10.63 -5.53 -48.94
C ASN A 119 9.44 -6.40 -49.31
N LYS A 120 8.40 -6.35 -48.47
CA LYS A 120 6.99 -6.63 -48.79
C LYS A 120 6.18 -6.32 -47.54
N ASN A 121 5.71 -5.08 -47.43
CA ASN A 121 4.47 -4.66 -46.73
C ASN A 121 4.42 -3.12 -46.64
N ALA A 122 4.62 -2.46 -47.77
CA ALA A 122 4.45 -1.02 -47.93
C ALA A 122 3.68 -0.73 -49.22
N LEU A 123 2.55 -1.42 -49.42
CA LEU A 123 1.61 -1.24 -50.52
C LEU A 123 0.28 -1.89 -50.13
N GLU A 124 -0.43 -1.36 -49.14
CA GLU A 124 -1.86 -1.63 -48.91
C GLU A 124 -2.45 -0.71 -47.83
N GLU A 125 -2.26 0.61 -47.97
CA GLU A 125 -2.99 1.59 -47.14
C GLU A 125 -3.12 2.90 -47.91
N HIS A 126 -4.04 2.93 -48.89
CA HIS A 126 -4.66 4.14 -49.43
C HIS A 126 -5.80 3.74 -50.36
N ASP A 127 -7.01 3.60 -49.82
CA ASP A 127 -8.27 3.93 -50.50
C ASP A 127 -9.45 3.62 -49.56
N ILE A 128 -9.88 4.61 -48.79
CA ILE A 128 -11.25 4.65 -48.27
C ILE A 128 -11.74 6.09 -48.44
N ASP A 129 -12.46 6.29 -49.54
CA ASP A 129 -13.23 7.49 -49.84
C ASP A 129 -14.64 7.38 -49.22
N LEU A 130 -15.15 8.52 -48.76
CA LEU A 130 -16.44 8.68 -48.09
C LEU A 130 -17.61 8.64 -49.09
N HIS A 131 -18.53 7.68 -48.99
CA HIS A 131 -19.92 7.87 -49.43
C HIS A 131 -20.95 7.11 -48.60
N THR A 132 -22.11 7.74 -48.48
CA THR A 132 -23.25 7.48 -47.58
C THR A 132 -24.28 6.48 -48.14
N THR A 133 -24.84 5.70 -47.21
CA THR A 133 -26.20 5.08 -47.17
C THR A 133 -26.64 4.07 -48.25
N LYS A 134 -26.96 2.84 -47.81
CA LYS A 134 -28.33 2.25 -47.83
C LYS A 134 -28.36 0.84 -47.23
N ASP A 135 -29.37 0.58 -46.41
CA ASP A 135 -29.80 -0.75 -45.96
C ASP A 135 -30.03 -1.72 -47.13
N GLN A 136 -29.60 -2.98 -46.97
CA GLN A 136 -30.35 -4.22 -47.27
C GLN A 136 -29.44 -5.46 -47.18
N ASN A 137 -29.60 -6.29 -46.15
CA ASN A 137 -30.06 -7.71 -46.20
C ASN A 137 -29.58 -8.52 -44.96
N PRO A 138 -30.44 -9.36 -44.33
CA PRO A 138 -30.06 -10.29 -43.26
C PRO A 138 -29.58 -11.64 -43.85
N HIS A 139 -29.00 -12.50 -43.00
CA HIS A 139 -28.28 -13.78 -43.27
C HIS A 139 -26.77 -13.55 -43.47
N THR A 140 -25.84 -14.04 -42.65
CA THR A 140 -25.75 -15.37 -42.01
C THR A 140 -24.69 -15.26 -40.90
N GLN A 141 -25.05 -15.41 -39.62
CA GLN A 141 -24.05 -15.59 -38.56
C GLN A 141 -23.68 -17.08 -38.52
N GLN A 142 -22.67 -17.47 -39.30
CA GLN A 142 -21.93 -18.70 -39.01
C GLN A 142 -20.94 -18.39 -37.89
N THR A 143 -21.17 -18.96 -36.71
CA THR A 143 -20.17 -19.07 -35.65
C THR A 143 -19.05 -19.99 -36.15
N ALA A 144 -18.04 -19.41 -36.79
CA ALA A 144 -16.80 -20.12 -37.09
C ALA A 144 -16.07 -20.43 -35.78
N THR A 145 -15.97 -21.70 -35.42
CA THR A 145 -15.01 -22.17 -34.41
C THR A 145 -13.60 -21.72 -34.84
N PRO A 146 -12.81 -21.09 -33.95
CA PRO A 146 -11.44 -20.72 -34.29
C PRO A 146 -10.63 -21.97 -34.68
N PRO A 147 -9.71 -21.87 -35.66
CA PRO A 147 -8.91 -23.01 -36.11
C PRO A 147 -8.12 -23.60 -34.95
N LYS A 148 -8.00 -24.93 -34.90
CA LYS A 148 -7.12 -25.63 -33.96
C LYS A 148 -5.66 -25.39 -34.35
N ILE A 149 -5.09 -24.25 -33.95
CA ILE A 149 -4.06 -24.21 -32.91
C ILE A 149 -3.02 -25.35 -32.83
N ASP A 150 -2.27 -25.74 -33.87
CA ASP A 150 -1.22 -26.77 -33.76
C ASP A 150 0.19 -26.23 -34.05
N PHE A 151 1.06 -26.24 -33.04
CA PHE A 151 2.47 -25.84 -33.20
C PHE A 151 3.35 -26.91 -33.87
N SER A 152 2.80 -28.08 -34.21
CA SER A 152 3.54 -29.15 -34.88
C SER A 152 4.07 -28.77 -36.27
N GLU A 153 3.43 -27.80 -36.93
CA GLU A 153 3.79 -27.31 -38.27
C GLU A 153 4.74 -26.09 -38.24
N ASN A 154 5.01 -25.51 -37.06
CA ASN A 154 5.93 -24.39 -36.90
C ASN A 154 7.37 -24.90 -36.74
N GLU A 155 8.18 -24.81 -37.81
CA GLU A 155 9.55 -25.33 -37.85
C GLU A 155 10.50 -24.69 -36.81
N GLU A 156 10.31 -23.42 -36.42
CA GLU A 156 11.09 -22.77 -35.34
C GLU A 156 10.80 -23.44 -33.99
N MET A 157 9.52 -23.66 -33.67
CA MET A 157 9.08 -24.30 -32.42
C MET A 157 9.46 -25.77 -32.37
N LYS A 158 9.45 -26.47 -33.51
CA LYS A 158 9.87 -27.86 -33.65
C LYS A 158 11.36 -28.02 -33.35
N GLN A 159 12.22 -27.13 -33.86
CA GLN A 159 13.65 -27.14 -33.54
C GLN A 159 13.94 -26.88 -32.05
N LEU A 160 13.25 -25.90 -31.44
CA LEU A 160 13.34 -25.62 -29.99
C LEU A 160 12.88 -26.82 -29.13
N SER A 161 11.80 -27.48 -29.52
CA SER A 161 11.25 -28.64 -28.80
C SER A 161 12.16 -29.87 -28.82
N GLN A 162 13.00 -30.01 -29.87
CA GLN A 162 13.93 -31.12 -30.03
C GLN A 162 15.25 -30.93 -29.27
N THR A 163 15.58 -29.69 -28.89
CA THR A 163 16.85 -29.33 -28.27
C THR A 163 16.74 -29.07 -26.76
N ILE A 164 15.54 -28.77 -26.25
CA ILE A 164 15.30 -28.44 -24.85
C ILE A 164 14.57 -29.58 -24.11
N ASN A 165 15.22 -30.12 -23.08
CA ASN A 165 14.59 -31.04 -22.13
C ASN A 165 14.10 -30.27 -20.88
N VAL A 166 12.94 -30.67 -20.38
CA VAL A 166 12.29 -30.13 -19.18
C VAL A 166 12.34 -31.15 -18.07
N THR A 167 12.76 -30.72 -16.89
CA THR A 167 12.76 -31.54 -15.67
C THR A 167 11.42 -31.40 -14.94
N LYS A 168 10.71 -32.51 -14.81
CA LYS A 168 9.47 -32.59 -14.02
C LYS A 168 9.79 -32.60 -12.52
N ARG A 169 8.74 -32.42 -11.72
CA ARG A 169 8.83 -32.38 -10.25
C ARG A 169 9.21 -33.72 -9.62
N ASP A 170 8.90 -34.82 -10.31
CA ASP A 170 9.31 -36.17 -9.94
C ASP A 170 10.79 -36.47 -10.31
N GLY A 171 11.52 -35.49 -10.86
CA GLY A 171 12.90 -35.64 -11.31
C GLY A 171 13.06 -36.24 -12.71
N SER A 172 11.97 -36.68 -13.36
CA SER A 172 12.03 -37.21 -14.73
C SER A 172 12.20 -36.10 -15.76
N THR A 173 12.89 -36.40 -16.87
CA THR A 173 13.07 -35.46 -17.98
C THR A 173 12.16 -35.82 -19.16
N GLN A 174 11.62 -34.80 -19.82
CA GLN A 174 10.87 -34.96 -21.06
C GLN A 174 11.21 -33.83 -22.04
N PRO A 175 11.10 -34.04 -23.36
CA PRO A 175 11.21 -32.96 -24.33
C PRO A 175 10.18 -31.86 -24.08
N LEU A 176 10.58 -30.60 -24.27
CA LEU A 176 9.69 -29.45 -24.20
C LEU A 176 8.60 -29.58 -25.26
N ASN A 177 7.33 -29.46 -24.88
CA ASN A 177 6.21 -29.60 -25.81
C ASN A 177 5.35 -28.33 -25.82
N PRO A 178 5.38 -27.53 -26.91
CA PRO A 178 4.62 -26.28 -27.00
C PRO A 178 3.11 -26.51 -26.95
N ASN A 179 2.60 -27.61 -27.52
CA ASN A 179 1.17 -27.95 -27.47
C ASN A 179 0.69 -28.23 -26.04
N LYS A 180 1.55 -28.77 -25.16
CA LYS A 180 1.21 -28.91 -23.72
C LYS A 180 1.09 -27.56 -23.02
N ILE A 181 1.97 -26.60 -23.34
CA ILE A 181 1.91 -25.23 -22.80
C ILE A 181 0.64 -24.55 -23.29
N LEU A 182 0.38 -24.58 -24.61
CA LEU A 182 -0.82 -24.00 -25.20
C LEU A 182 -2.10 -24.59 -24.57
N SER A 183 -2.19 -25.92 -24.45
CA SER A 183 -3.35 -26.59 -23.84
C SER A 183 -3.57 -26.16 -22.39
N ARG A 184 -2.48 -25.99 -21.62
CA ARG A 184 -2.56 -25.46 -20.25
C ARG A 184 -3.09 -24.03 -20.25
N LEU A 185 -2.53 -23.15 -21.08
CA LEU A 185 -2.98 -21.76 -21.18
C LEU A 185 -4.45 -21.66 -21.62
N GLN A 186 -4.88 -22.49 -22.57
CA GLN A 186 -6.28 -22.59 -23.00
C GLN A 186 -7.20 -22.93 -21.84
N SER A 187 -6.86 -23.96 -21.04
CA SER A 187 -7.66 -24.34 -19.87
C SER A 187 -7.82 -23.22 -18.84
N LEU A 188 -6.78 -22.39 -18.67
CA LEU A 188 -6.76 -21.27 -17.73
C LEU A 188 -7.38 -19.99 -18.31
N SER A 189 -7.66 -19.94 -19.61
CA SER A 189 -8.24 -18.78 -20.30
C SER A 189 -9.77 -18.75 -20.32
N THR A 190 -10.42 -19.72 -19.68
CA THR A 190 -11.90 -19.80 -19.60
C THR A 190 -12.50 -18.51 -19.05
N ASN A 191 -13.55 -17.98 -19.71
CA ASN A 191 -14.20 -16.71 -19.36
C ASN A 191 -13.31 -15.45 -19.43
N LEU A 192 -12.19 -15.51 -20.17
CA LEU A 192 -11.41 -14.31 -20.54
C LEU A 192 -11.75 -13.88 -21.98
N ASP A 193 -11.52 -12.61 -22.31
CA ASP A 193 -11.81 -12.09 -23.65
C ASP A 193 -10.81 -12.59 -24.69
N GLN A 194 -11.20 -13.66 -25.38
CA GLN A 194 -10.40 -14.34 -26.40
C GLN A 194 -10.12 -13.46 -27.64
N ARG A 195 -10.82 -12.32 -27.80
CA ARG A 195 -10.56 -11.39 -28.92
C ARG A 195 -9.23 -10.66 -28.76
N TYR A 196 -8.81 -10.44 -27.51
CA TYR A 196 -7.61 -9.67 -27.17
C TYR A 196 -6.47 -10.54 -26.63
N ILE A 197 -6.76 -11.76 -26.17
CA ILE A 197 -5.73 -12.68 -25.69
C ILE A 197 -5.29 -13.60 -26.82
N SER A 198 -4.09 -13.35 -27.36
CA SER A 198 -3.39 -14.31 -28.21
C SER A 198 -2.59 -15.28 -27.34
N LEU A 199 -3.13 -16.49 -27.17
CA LEU A 199 -2.44 -17.60 -26.50
C LEU A 199 -1.27 -18.13 -27.34
N GLU A 200 -1.35 -17.99 -28.66
CA GLU A 200 -0.29 -18.40 -29.58
C GLU A 200 0.95 -17.51 -29.43
N ALA A 201 0.74 -16.18 -29.45
CA ALA A 201 1.82 -15.22 -29.23
C ALA A 201 2.45 -15.41 -27.85
N LEU A 202 1.62 -15.60 -26.81
CA LEU A 202 2.12 -15.88 -25.45
C LEU A 202 2.94 -17.17 -25.40
N THR A 203 2.47 -18.26 -26.00
CA THR A 203 3.20 -19.53 -26.05
C THR A 203 4.54 -19.37 -26.76
N THR A 204 4.57 -18.66 -27.88
CA THR A 204 5.78 -18.36 -28.64
C THR A 204 6.79 -17.57 -27.80
N SER A 205 6.34 -16.53 -27.10
CA SER A 205 7.18 -15.74 -26.20
C SER A 205 7.75 -16.56 -25.06
N ILE A 206 6.94 -17.45 -24.45
CA ILE A 206 7.41 -18.36 -23.40
C ILE A 206 8.48 -19.29 -23.95
N MET A 207 8.24 -19.93 -25.10
CA MET A 207 9.18 -20.86 -25.72
C MET A 207 10.54 -20.19 -25.99
N ARG A 208 10.55 -18.96 -26.51
CA ARG A 208 11.78 -18.19 -26.76
C ARG A 208 12.55 -17.84 -25.48
N GLY A 209 11.86 -17.72 -24.34
CA GLY A 209 12.47 -17.46 -23.03
C GLY A 209 12.96 -18.72 -22.30
N THR A 210 12.67 -19.92 -22.79
CA THR A 210 13.12 -21.17 -22.14
C THR A 210 14.57 -21.53 -22.47
N TYR A 211 15.20 -22.27 -21.58
CA TYR A 211 16.59 -22.74 -21.71
C TYR A 211 16.70 -24.25 -21.36
N PRO A 212 17.80 -24.94 -21.76
CA PRO A 212 17.98 -26.37 -21.48
C PRO A 212 17.95 -26.71 -19.99
N ASN A 213 17.31 -27.84 -19.64
CA ASN A 213 17.16 -28.35 -18.27
C ASN A 213 16.28 -27.50 -17.33
N VAL A 214 15.50 -26.57 -17.88
CA VAL A 214 14.50 -25.80 -17.12
C VAL A 214 13.51 -26.74 -16.41
N THR A 215 13.14 -26.41 -15.19
CA THR A 215 12.15 -27.17 -14.42
C THR A 215 10.73 -26.75 -14.80
N THR A 216 9.77 -27.65 -14.59
CA THR A 216 8.34 -27.30 -14.76
C THR A 216 7.88 -26.12 -13.89
N ALA A 217 8.52 -25.89 -12.73
CA ALA A 217 8.23 -24.75 -11.88
C ALA A 217 8.72 -23.43 -12.49
N GLU A 218 9.94 -23.42 -13.02
CA GLU A 218 10.50 -22.25 -13.72
C GLU A 218 9.71 -21.90 -14.99
N ILE A 219 9.18 -22.90 -15.71
CA ILE A 219 8.27 -22.66 -16.84
C ILE A 219 6.99 -21.97 -16.39
N ASP A 220 6.35 -22.42 -15.28
CA ASP A 220 5.16 -21.76 -14.75
C ASP A 220 5.46 -20.30 -14.34
N THR A 221 6.61 -20.04 -13.70
CA THR A 221 7.07 -18.69 -13.34
C THR A 221 7.24 -17.82 -14.59
N LEU A 222 8.03 -18.29 -15.58
CA LEU A 222 8.26 -17.58 -16.83
C LEU A 222 6.93 -17.30 -17.58
N ALA A 223 6.03 -18.28 -17.61
CA ALA A 223 4.72 -18.13 -18.24
C ALA A 223 3.88 -17.06 -17.54
N SER A 224 3.87 -17.04 -16.20
CA SER A 224 3.13 -16.04 -15.43
C SER A 224 3.70 -14.63 -15.60
N GLU A 225 5.03 -14.47 -15.63
CA GLU A 225 5.69 -13.17 -15.82
C GLU A 225 5.52 -12.65 -17.25
N THR A 226 5.65 -13.53 -18.24
CA THR A 226 5.42 -13.18 -19.65
C THR A 226 3.97 -12.75 -19.85
N ALA A 227 2.99 -13.51 -19.33
CA ALA A 227 1.59 -13.12 -19.38
C ALA A 227 1.35 -11.79 -18.65
N ALA A 228 1.95 -11.58 -17.47
CA ALA A 228 1.81 -10.33 -16.73
C ALA A 228 2.36 -9.12 -17.53
N SER A 229 3.47 -9.28 -18.26
CA SER A 229 4.03 -8.21 -19.08
C SER A 229 3.11 -7.77 -20.23
N MET A 230 2.24 -8.68 -20.69
CA MET A 230 1.23 -8.42 -21.72
C MET A 230 -0.03 -7.73 -21.18
N SER A 231 -0.09 -7.39 -19.88
CA SER A 231 -1.22 -6.63 -19.31
C SER A 231 -1.40 -5.25 -19.93
N THR A 232 -0.35 -4.70 -20.54
CA THR A 232 -0.40 -3.43 -21.29
C THR A 232 -1.22 -3.54 -22.57
N GLN A 233 -1.40 -4.76 -23.11
CA GLN A 233 -2.24 -5.03 -24.28
C GLN A 233 -3.70 -5.22 -23.86
N HIS A 234 -3.95 -6.04 -22.84
CA HIS A 234 -5.30 -6.26 -22.31
C HIS A 234 -5.25 -6.72 -20.83
N PRO A 235 -6.12 -6.22 -19.95
CA PRO A 235 -6.09 -6.55 -18.51
C PRO A 235 -6.35 -8.04 -18.19
N ASP A 236 -7.04 -8.79 -19.06
CA ASP A 236 -7.24 -10.22 -18.80
C ASP A 236 -5.95 -11.05 -18.85
N TYR A 237 -4.87 -10.54 -19.47
CA TYR A 237 -3.55 -11.17 -19.34
C TYR A 237 -3.07 -11.18 -17.87
N THR A 238 -3.43 -10.16 -17.08
CA THR A 238 -3.15 -10.13 -15.64
C THR A 238 -3.90 -11.22 -14.88
N ARG A 239 -5.12 -11.56 -15.29
CA ARG A 239 -5.90 -12.66 -14.71
C ARG A 239 -5.33 -14.01 -15.13
N LEU A 240 -4.99 -14.17 -16.42
CA LEU A 240 -4.36 -15.38 -16.93
C LEU A 240 -3.04 -15.68 -16.19
N ALA A 241 -2.21 -14.64 -16.01
CA ALA A 241 -0.97 -14.72 -15.24
C ALA A 241 -1.23 -15.16 -13.78
N ALA A 242 -2.23 -14.60 -13.11
CA ALA A 242 -2.62 -15.02 -11.76
C ALA A 242 -3.07 -16.48 -11.69
N ARG A 243 -3.85 -16.94 -12.67
CA ARG A 243 -4.33 -18.32 -12.75
C ARG A 243 -3.19 -19.33 -12.94
N ILE A 244 -2.16 -18.96 -13.69
CA ILE A 244 -0.94 -19.77 -13.82
C ILE A 244 -0.29 -19.93 -12.44
N CYS A 245 -0.11 -18.83 -11.70
CA CYS A 245 0.44 -18.86 -10.34
C CYS A 245 -0.44 -19.67 -9.38
N ALA A 246 -1.75 -19.41 -9.33
CA ALA A 246 -2.69 -20.10 -8.44
C ALA A 246 -2.66 -21.62 -8.66
N THR A 247 -2.76 -22.07 -9.92
CA THR A 247 -2.71 -23.51 -10.21
C THR A 247 -1.32 -24.11 -10.01
N HIS A 248 -0.25 -23.30 -10.05
CA HIS A 248 1.06 -23.77 -9.63
C HIS A 248 1.08 -24.02 -8.12
N THR A 249 0.65 -23.04 -7.32
CA THR A 249 0.54 -23.12 -5.85
C THR A 249 -0.33 -24.29 -5.42
N HIS A 250 -1.48 -24.51 -6.06
CA HIS A 250 -2.35 -25.66 -5.76
C HIS A 250 -1.60 -26.99 -5.86
N LYS A 251 -0.71 -27.14 -6.85
CA LYS A 251 0.02 -28.41 -7.02
C LYS A 251 1.23 -28.58 -6.07
N VAL A 252 1.61 -27.57 -5.30
CA VAL A 252 2.76 -27.63 -4.37
C VAL A 252 2.35 -27.48 -2.90
N THR A 253 1.05 -27.25 -2.67
CA THR A 253 0.42 -27.13 -1.34
C THR A 253 -0.56 -28.28 -1.12
N PRO A 254 -0.86 -28.64 0.14
CA PRO A 254 -1.85 -29.66 0.48
C PRO A 254 -3.23 -29.43 -0.15
N ASP A 255 -3.93 -30.53 -0.44
CA ASP A 255 -5.23 -30.49 -1.15
C ASP A 255 -6.39 -30.05 -0.27
N THR A 256 -6.24 -30.16 1.06
CA THR A 256 -7.24 -29.71 2.04
C THR A 256 -6.68 -28.62 2.96
N PHE A 257 -7.56 -27.79 3.49
CA PHE A 257 -7.19 -26.81 4.51
C PHE A 257 -6.77 -27.51 5.80
N SER A 258 -7.48 -28.57 6.18
CA SER A 258 -7.18 -29.31 7.41
C SER A 258 -5.76 -29.86 7.42
N GLU A 259 -5.30 -30.47 6.32
CA GLU A 259 -3.93 -30.96 6.19
C GLU A 259 -2.91 -29.81 6.24
N ALA A 260 -3.17 -28.71 5.53
CA ALA A 260 -2.33 -27.52 5.56
C ALA A 260 -2.20 -26.93 6.97
N ALA A 261 -3.31 -26.84 7.70
CA ALA A 261 -3.34 -26.33 9.06
C ALA A 261 -2.54 -27.22 10.03
N MET A 262 -2.70 -28.55 9.95
CA MET A 262 -1.94 -29.47 10.81
C MET A 262 -0.44 -29.42 10.50
N ILE A 263 -0.03 -29.33 9.22
CA ILE A 263 1.38 -29.14 8.86
C ILE A 263 1.95 -27.85 9.48
N LEU A 264 1.20 -26.75 9.46
CA LEU A 264 1.64 -25.47 10.03
C LEU A 264 1.69 -25.49 11.56
N TYR A 265 0.78 -26.23 12.19
CA TYR A 265 0.77 -26.46 13.63
C TYR A 265 1.97 -27.34 14.06
N ASP A 266 2.29 -28.39 13.31
CA ASP A 266 3.38 -29.31 13.63
C ASP A 266 4.77 -28.76 13.25
N SER A 267 4.84 -27.82 12.31
CA SER A 267 6.11 -27.20 11.90
C SER A 267 6.73 -26.40 13.06
N GLY A 268 8.04 -26.61 13.28
CA GLY A 268 8.80 -26.17 14.45
C GLY A 268 8.42 -24.80 14.99
N ASN A 269 7.95 -24.79 16.25
CA ASN A 269 7.41 -23.65 17.04
C ASN A 269 5.89 -23.40 16.98
N GLY A 270 5.12 -24.14 16.17
CA GLY A 270 3.65 -24.06 16.19
C GLY A 270 3.12 -22.72 15.72
N PHE A 271 3.15 -22.47 14.40
CA PHE A 271 2.68 -21.19 13.85
C PHE A 271 1.19 -20.94 14.13
N LEU A 272 0.39 -22.01 14.06
CA LEU A 272 -1.03 -21.95 14.38
C LEU A 272 -1.27 -22.15 15.87
N ASP A 273 -2.27 -21.45 16.40
CA ASP A 273 -2.69 -21.64 17.78
C ASP A 273 -3.34 -23.01 17.96
N LYS A 274 -3.11 -23.62 19.14
CA LYS A 274 -3.67 -24.93 19.47
C LYS A 274 -5.20 -24.97 19.39
N GLN A 275 -5.90 -23.89 19.74
CA GLN A 275 -7.37 -23.87 19.65
C GLN A 275 -7.84 -24.08 18.20
N LEU A 276 -7.10 -23.51 17.23
CA LEU A 276 -7.41 -23.69 15.82
C LEU A 276 -7.09 -25.12 15.37
N ALA A 277 -5.95 -25.68 15.77
CA ALA A 277 -5.60 -27.06 15.46
C ALA A 277 -6.62 -28.07 16.03
N ASP A 278 -6.97 -27.92 17.31
CA ASP A 278 -7.99 -28.73 17.99
C ASP A 278 -9.36 -28.64 17.28
N LEU A 279 -9.75 -27.46 16.80
CA LEU A 279 -10.98 -27.27 16.02
C LEU A 279 -10.90 -27.99 14.68
N VAL A 280 -9.76 -27.88 13.98
CA VAL A 280 -9.52 -28.53 12.69
C VAL A 280 -9.53 -30.06 12.85
N GLU A 281 -8.97 -30.61 13.92
CA GLU A 281 -9.04 -32.05 14.18
C GLU A 281 -10.49 -32.54 14.36
N ARG A 282 -11.34 -31.75 15.03
CA ARG A 282 -12.74 -32.13 15.28
C ARG A 282 -13.66 -31.89 14.08
N ARG A 283 -13.48 -30.76 13.38
CA ARG A 283 -14.41 -30.19 12.40
C ARG A 283 -13.81 -29.99 11.01
N GLY A 284 -12.60 -30.50 10.77
CA GLY A 284 -11.86 -30.28 9.52
C GLY A 284 -12.65 -30.61 8.27
N ARG A 285 -13.42 -31.71 8.28
CA ARG A 285 -14.30 -32.08 7.17
C ARG A 285 -15.34 -31.00 6.84
N ASP A 286 -16.04 -30.49 7.84
CA ASP A 286 -17.08 -29.46 7.65
C ASP A 286 -16.46 -28.16 7.11
N ILE A 287 -15.24 -27.85 7.56
CA ILE A 287 -14.46 -26.69 7.12
C ILE A 287 -14.00 -26.85 5.67
N ASP A 288 -13.40 -28.00 5.32
CA ASP A 288 -12.91 -28.30 3.98
C ASP A 288 -14.04 -28.30 2.95
N GLU A 289 -15.21 -28.86 3.28
CA GLU A 289 -16.39 -28.86 2.40
C GLU A 289 -16.90 -27.43 2.08
N ARG A 290 -16.58 -26.43 2.90
CA ARG A 290 -17.03 -25.04 2.69
C ARG A 290 -16.12 -24.23 1.78
N ILE A 291 -14.86 -24.65 1.60
CA ILE A 291 -13.84 -23.92 0.83
C ILE A 291 -14.09 -24.05 -0.67
N VAL A 292 -14.04 -22.92 -1.38
CA VAL A 292 -14.22 -22.85 -2.84
C VAL A 292 -12.89 -22.46 -3.49
N HIS A 293 -12.11 -23.46 -3.91
CA HIS A 293 -10.76 -23.26 -4.45
C HIS A 293 -10.72 -22.46 -5.75
N GLU A 294 -11.79 -22.48 -6.54
CA GLU A 294 -11.90 -21.78 -7.82
C GLU A 294 -11.78 -20.26 -7.65
N ARG A 295 -12.10 -19.74 -6.45
CA ARG A 295 -11.96 -18.31 -6.12
C ARG A 295 -10.50 -17.83 -6.16
N ASP A 296 -9.52 -18.72 -6.07
CA ASP A 296 -8.11 -18.36 -6.28
C ASP A 296 -7.82 -17.92 -7.74
N LEU A 297 -8.70 -18.25 -8.68
CA LEU A 297 -8.56 -17.93 -10.11
C LEU A 297 -9.07 -16.52 -10.47
N ASP A 298 -9.67 -15.81 -9.50
CA ASP A 298 -10.25 -14.47 -9.69
C ASP A 298 -9.26 -13.33 -9.34
N PHE A 299 -8.10 -13.67 -8.77
CA PHE A 299 -7.07 -12.69 -8.44
C PHE A 299 -6.42 -12.06 -9.69
N SER A 300 -5.89 -10.85 -9.51
CA SER A 300 -4.92 -10.26 -10.43
C SER A 300 -3.51 -10.78 -10.12
N TYR A 301 -2.60 -10.76 -11.11
CA TYR A 301 -1.23 -11.23 -10.94
C TYR A 301 -0.52 -10.55 -9.76
N PHE A 302 -0.60 -9.22 -9.69
CA PHE A 302 0.02 -8.46 -8.60
C PHE A 302 -0.65 -8.77 -7.25
N GLY A 303 -1.97 -8.90 -7.21
CA GLY A 303 -2.69 -9.29 -5.99
C GLY A 303 -2.22 -10.65 -5.48
N PHE A 304 -2.14 -11.65 -6.37
CA PHE A 304 -1.67 -12.99 -6.02
C PHE A 304 -0.20 -12.97 -5.56
N LYS A 305 0.69 -12.29 -6.27
CA LYS A 305 2.11 -12.18 -5.88
C LYS A 305 2.31 -11.43 -4.57
N THR A 306 1.47 -10.46 -4.25
CA THR A 306 1.46 -9.82 -2.93
C THR A 306 1.13 -10.82 -1.83
N LEU A 307 0.11 -11.66 -2.03
CA LEU A 307 -0.25 -12.72 -1.07
C LEU A 307 0.88 -13.74 -0.92
N GLU A 308 1.40 -14.25 -2.04
CA GLU A 308 2.48 -15.26 -2.07
C GLU A 308 3.74 -14.79 -1.33
N ARG A 309 4.14 -13.52 -1.51
CA ARG A 309 5.37 -12.99 -0.92
C ARG A 309 5.28 -12.69 0.57
N GLY A 310 4.09 -12.43 1.10
CA GLY A 310 3.95 -11.81 2.43
C GLY A 310 2.86 -12.38 3.34
N TYR A 311 1.81 -12.98 2.80
CA TYR A 311 0.60 -13.33 3.56
C TYR A 311 0.38 -14.83 3.73
N LEU A 312 0.74 -15.64 2.73
CA LEU A 312 0.55 -17.09 2.80
C LEU A 312 1.58 -17.70 3.75
N LEU A 313 1.11 -18.47 4.73
CA LEU A 313 2.01 -19.12 5.68
C LEU A 313 2.86 -20.21 4.99
N ALA A 314 4.10 -20.29 5.45
CA ALA A 314 5.11 -21.22 4.98
C ALA A 314 5.76 -21.92 6.19
N THR A 315 6.31 -23.11 5.97
CA THR A 315 7.14 -23.79 6.98
C THR A 315 8.45 -23.05 7.23
N GLU A 316 9.22 -23.46 8.25
CA GLU A 316 10.55 -22.91 8.53
C GLU A 316 11.51 -22.96 7.32
N ASP A 317 11.39 -24.00 6.49
CA ASP A 317 12.13 -24.17 5.23
C ASP A 317 11.63 -23.25 4.09
N LYS A 318 10.76 -22.28 4.40
CA LYS A 318 10.15 -21.32 3.46
C LYS A 318 9.29 -21.96 2.37
N LYS A 319 8.82 -23.20 2.59
CA LYS A 319 7.87 -23.84 1.68
C LYS A 319 6.46 -23.33 2.01
N ILE A 320 5.84 -22.63 1.08
CA ILE A 320 4.45 -22.16 1.21
C ILE A 320 3.53 -23.38 1.37
N VAL A 321 2.67 -23.34 2.39
CA VAL A 321 1.69 -24.40 2.68
C VAL A 321 0.26 -23.87 2.48
N GLU A 322 0.02 -22.58 2.71
CA GLU A 322 -1.29 -21.99 2.50
C GLU A 322 -1.58 -21.62 1.05
N ARG A 323 -2.84 -21.83 0.63
CA ARG A 323 -3.47 -21.20 -0.52
C ARG A 323 -4.20 -19.91 -0.09
N PRO A 324 -4.52 -18.97 -0.99
CA PRO A 324 -5.30 -17.78 -0.60
C PRO A 324 -6.63 -18.11 0.08
N GLN A 325 -7.36 -19.14 -0.39
CA GLN A 325 -8.57 -19.60 0.31
C GLN A 325 -8.30 -20.11 1.74
N TYR A 326 -7.16 -20.77 1.96
CA TYR A 326 -6.78 -21.29 3.28
C TYR A 326 -6.49 -20.14 4.24
N MET A 327 -5.79 -19.11 3.77
CA MET A 327 -5.57 -17.89 4.54
C MET A 327 -6.90 -17.23 4.94
N PHE A 328 -7.84 -17.08 4.02
CA PHE A 328 -9.16 -16.50 4.36
C PHE A 328 -9.94 -17.35 5.36
N MET A 329 -9.92 -18.68 5.21
CA MET A 329 -10.58 -19.59 6.15
C MET A 329 -9.93 -19.54 7.53
N ARG A 330 -8.58 -19.62 7.61
CA ARG A 330 -7.83 -19.44 8.86
C ARG A 330 -8.19 -18.13 9.54
N VAL A 331 -8.24 -17.02 8.81
CA VAL A 331 -8.57 -15.71 9.37
C VAL A 331 -9.98 -15.72 9.94
N ALA A 332 -10.96 -16.24 9.21
CA ALA A 332 -12.34 -16.31 9.68
C ALA A 332 -12.47 -17.18 10.93
N LEU A 333 -11.88 -18.38 10.93
CA LEU A 333 -11.87 -19.27 12.10
C LEU A 333 -11.13 -18.63 13.28
N GLY A 334 -10.00 -17.97 13.04
CA GLY A 334 -9.21 -17.30 14.06
C GLY A 334 -9.94 -16.12 14.72
N ILE A 335 -10.88 -15.48 14.03
CA ILE A 335 -11.71 -14.39 14.57
C ILE A 335 -12.89 -14.92 15.37
N HIS A 336 -13.61 -15.91 14.83
CA HIS A 336 -14.89 -16.34 15.38
C HIS A 336 -14.80 -17.54 16.32
N CYS A 337 -13.79 -18.39 16.16
CA CYS A 337 -13.68 -19.66 16.88
C CYS A 337 -12.54 -19.71 17.91
N CYS A 338 -11.59 -18.76 17.88
CA CYS A 338 -10.49 -18.69 18.85
C CYS A 338 -10.73 -17.58 19.89
N LYS A 339 -10.62 -17.89 21.19
CA LYS A 339 -10.81 -16.92 22.28
C LYS A 339 -9.48 -16.32 22.74
N ALA A 340 -9.43 -14.99 22.85
CA ALA A 340 -8.23 -14.23 23.19
C ALA A 340 -7.56 -14.68 24.50
N ASP A 341 -8.34 -15.00 25.54
CA ASP A 341 -7.82 -15.34 26.88
C ASP A 341 -7.07 -16.70 26.93
N GLY A 342 -7.22 -17.54 25.90
CA GLY A 342 -6.60 -18.86 25.84
C GLY A 342 -5.52 -19.01 24.75
N ILE A 343 -5.27 -18.00 23.92
CA ILE A 343 -4.32 -18.12 22.79
C ILE A 343 -2.89 -18.21 23.34
N GLY A 344 -2.14 -19.21 22.86
CA GLY A 344 -0.78 -19.50 23.33
C GLY A 344 -0.67 -20.15 24.72
N SER A 345 -1.81 -20.40 25.40
CA SER A 345 -1.83 -21.09 26.71
C SER A 345 -1.61 -22.60 26.58
N GLY A 346 -1.90 -23.18 25.42
CA GLY A 346 -1.92 -24.62 25.20
C GLY A 346 -3.12 -25.33 25.84
N GLU A 347 -4.05 -24.61 26.45
CA GLU A 347 -5.27 -25.17 27.01
C GLU A 347 -6.30 -25.47 25.92
N GLN A 348 -7.00 -26.59 26.09
CA GLN A 348 -8.07 -26.98 25.19
C GLN A 348 -9.34 -26.19 25.53
N MET A 349 -9.93 -25.58 24.52
CA MET A 349 -11.21 -24.89 24.64
C MET A 349 -12.33 -25.89 24.94
N ASN A 350 -13.02 -25.70 26.06
CA ASN A 350 -14.26 -26.41 26.36
C ASN A 350 -15.44 -25.55 25.91
N VAL A 351 -15.90 -25.78 24.68
CA VAL A 351 -17.03 -25.08 24.05
C VAL A 351 -18.11 -26.13 23.80
N ASP A 352 -19.35 -25.83 24.16
CA ASP A 352 -20.45 -26.72 23.83
C ASP A 352 -20.71 -26.76 22.32
N LYS A 353 -21.37 -27.82 21.86
CA LYS A 353 -21.55 -28.04 20.42
C LYS A 353 -22.37 -26.92 19.75
N GLU A 354 -23.33 -26.34 20.47
CA GLU A 354 -24.24 -25.32 19.93
C GLU A 354 -23.50 -23.99 19.71
N GLU A 355 -22.66 -23.58 20.66
CA GLU A 355 -21.76 -22.43 20.53
C GLU A 355 -20.72 -22.66 19.41
N GLU A 356 -20.14 -23.86 19.31
CA GLU A 356 -19.17 -24.20 18.24
C GLU A 356 -19.82 -24.11 16.84
N ASP A 357 -21.04 -24.65 16.68
CA ASP A 357 -21.79 -24.60 15.42
C ASP A 357 -22.17 -23.16 15.04
N ALA A 358 -22.57 -22.34 16.01
CA ALA A 358 -22.87 -20.92 15.79
C ALA A 358 -21.62 -20.12 15.34
N ASN A 359 -20.48 -20.35 16.00
CA ASN A 359 -19.20 -19.71 15.65
C ASN A 359 -18.72 -20.12 14.25
N LEU A 360 -18.85 -21.39 13.89
CA LEU A 360 -18.53 -21.87 12.55
C LEU A 360 -19.42 -21.23 11.48
N SER A 361 -20.72 -21.06 11.75
CA SER A 361 -21.61 -20.36 10.82
C SER A 361 -21.15 -18.92 10.56
N ALA A 362 -20.74 -18.19 11.60
CA ALA A 362 -20.21 -16.83 11.47
C ALA A 362 -18.85 -16.80 10.74
N ALA A 363 -17.98 -17.79 11.00
CA ALA A 363 -16.72 -17.95 10.28
C ALA A 363 -16.96 -18.20 8.79
N PHE A 364 -17.90 -19.07 8.43
CA PHE A 364 -18.20 -19.37 7.04
C PHE A 364 -18.83 -18.20 6.27
N GLU A 365 -19.66 -17.39 6.93
CA GLU A 365 -20.16 -16.14 6.36
C GLU A 365 -19.00 -15.17 6.08
N THR A 366 -18.11 -14.99 7.06
CA THR A 366 -16.93 -14.11 6.95
C THR A 366 -15.98 -14.58 5.85
N TYR A 367 -15.72 -15.88 5.76
CA TYR A 367 -14.95 -16.50 4.67
C TYR A 367 -15.58 -16.21 3.31
N ASP A 368 -16.90 -16.38 3.15
CA ASP A 368 -17.58 -16.14 1.87
C ASP A 368 -17.46 -14.68 1.46
N MET A 369 -17.66 -13.76 2.40
CA MET A 369 -17.56 -12.33 2.15
C MET A 369 -16.13 -11.91 1.74
N MET A 370 -15.09 -12.40 2.42
CA MET A 370 -13.70 -12.10 2.06
C MET A 370 -13.27 -12.73 0.74
N SER A 371 -13.52 -14.04 0.57
CA SER A 371 -13.07 -14.79 -0.61
C SER A 371 -13.76 -14.37 -1.91
N ARG A 372 -14.95 -13.76 -1.82
CA ARG A 372 -15.65 -13.13 -2.98
C ARG A 372 -15.27 -11.66 -3.20
N GLY A 373 -14.38 -11.11 -2.37
CA GLY A 373 -13.88 -9.75 -2.48
C GLY A 373 -14.87 -8.65 -2.05
N TYR A 374 -15.88 -8.96 -1.22
CA TYR A 374 -16.80 -7.94 -0.70
C TYR A 374 -16.12 -7.02 0.32
N PHE A 375 -15.19 -7.57 1.11
CA PHE A 375 -14.30 -6.80 1.98
C PHE A 375 -12.99 -7.56 2.21
N THR A 376 -12.01 -6.90 2.83
CA THR A 376 -10.80 -7.54 3.35
C THR A 376 -10.52 -7.00 4.74
N HIS A 377 -10.04 -7.85 5.65
CA HIS A 377 -9.43 -7.36 6.88
C HIS A 377 -8.09 -6.68 6.61
N ALA A 378 -7.62 -5.90 7.58
CA ALA A 378 -6.32 -5.25 7.53
C ALA A 378 -5.18 -6.27 7.56
N SER A 379 -4.01 -5.90 7.05
CA SER A 379 -2.85 -6.80 6.95
C SER A 379 -2.50 -7.55 8.25
N PRO A 380 -2.48 -6.93 9.45
CA PRO A 380 -2.13 -7.64 10.68
C PRO A 380 -3.14 -8.74 11.02
N THR A 381 -4.43 -8.50 10.76
CA THR A 381 -5.46 -9.52 10.92
C THR A 381 -5.21 -10.69 9.98
N LEU A 382 -4.90 -10.43 8.71
CA LEU A 382 -4.60 -11.48 7.72
C LEU A 382 -3.33 -12.29 8.08
N PHE A 383 -2.30 -11.62 8.60
CA PHE A 383 -1.06 -12.26 9.02
C PHE A 383 -1.21 -13.12 10.29
N HIS A 384 -1.99 -12.66 11.26
CA HIS A 384 -1.89 -13.17 12.63
C HIS A 384 -3.15 -13.85 13.17
N ALA A 385 -4.32 -13.70 12.54
CA ALA A 385 -5.50 -14.44 12.97
C ALA A 385 -5.26 -15.95 12.88
N GLY A 386 -5.62 -16.67 13.95
CA GLY A 386 -5.41 -18.11 14.08
C GLY A 386 -3.98 -18.53 14.43
N THR A 387 -3.07 -17.59 14.67
CA THR A 387 -1.67 -17.87 15.07
C THR A 387 -1.47 -17.75 16.58
N ILE A 388 -0.36 -18.28 17.11
CA ILE A 388 0.00 -18.21 18.55
C ILE A 388 0.20 -16.77 19.08
N HIS A 389 0.39 -15.79 18.19
CA HIS A 389 0.61 -14.38 18.55
C HIS A 389 -0.30 -13.47 17.70
N PRO A 390 -1.61 -13.43 18.00
CA PRO A 390 -2.63 -12.79 17.18
C PRO A 390 -2.61 -11.25 17.34
N GLN A 391 -1.59 -10.58 16.79
CA GLN A 391 -1.55 -9.11 16.74
C GLN A 391 -2.44 -8.58 15.62
N LEU A 392 -3.74 -8.52 15.87
CA LEU A 392 -4.74 -8.21 14.83
C LEU A 392 -4.86 -6.72 14.47
N SER A 393 -4.33 -5.84 15.33
CA SER A 393 -4.39 -4.38 15.19
C SER A 393 -2.99 -3.79 15.08
N SER A 394 -2.77 -2.92 14.09
CA SER A 394 -1.46 -2.28 13.86
C SER A 394 -1.41 -0.78 14.15
N CYS A 395 -2.52 -0.12 14.51
CA CYS A 395 -2.52 1.34 14.66
C CYS A 395 -2.89 1.72 16.08
N PHE A 396 -2.02 2.49 16.74
CA PHE A 396 -2.18 2.86 18.14
C PHE A 396 -2.07 4.37 18.32
N LEU A 397 -2.86 4.92 19.23
CA LEU A 397 -2.77 6.30 19.66
C LEU A 397 -2.22 6.34 21.07
N VAL A 398 -1.15 7.11 21.26
CA VAL A 398 -0.46 7.24 22.54
C VAL A 398 -0.44 8.72 22.91
N LYS A 399 -1.01 9.05 24.07
CA LYS A 399 -0.83 10.36 24.70
C LYS A 399 0.41 10.30 25.56
N MET A 400 1.26 11.33 25.47
CA MET A 400 2.37 11.49 26.39
C MET A 400 1.87 11.51 27.83
N SER A 401 2.42 10.63 28.66
CA SER A 401 1.85 10.31 29.98
C SER A 401 1.86 11.52 30.92
N GLU A 402 3.01 12.19 31.03
CA GLU A 402 3.21 13.34 31.91
C GLU A 402 4.31 14.26 31.36
N ASP A 403 4.29 15.54 31.75
CA ASP A 403 5.39 16.50 31.54
C ASP A 403 6.51 16.29 32.57
N SER A 404 7.10 15.09 32.55
CA SER A 404 8.17 14.63 33.43
C SER A 404 9.11 13.70 32.66
N ILE A 405 10.36 13.55 33.12
CA ILE A 405 11.30 12.61 32.48
C ILE A 405 10.76 11.17 32.56
N ASP A 406 10.20 10.78 33.70
CA ASP A 406 9.58 9.47 33.87
C ASP A 406 8.39 9.28 32.91
N GLY A 407 7.53 10.29 32.78
CA GLY A 407 6.42 10.28 31.81
C GLY A 407 6.90 10.14 30.36
N ILE A 408 7.94 10.87 29.98
CA ILE A 408 8.54 10.83 28.63
C ILE A 408 9.13 9.46 28.33
N TYR A 409 9.93 8.89 29.22
CA TYR A 409 10.61 7.60 28.99
C TYR A 409 9.67 6.40 29.14
N ASN A 410 8.66 6.47 30.03
CA ASN A 410 7.61 5.46 30.10
C ASN A 410 6.78 5.43 28.82
N THR A 411 6.47 6.61 28.26
CA THR A 411 5.80 6.72 26.97
C THR A 411 6.67 6.15 25.84
N LEU A 412 7.97 6.47 25.82
CA LEU A 412 8.91 5.92 24.85
C LEU A 412 9.00 4.39 24.91
N LYS A 413 9.08 3.82 26.13
CA LYS A 413 9.06 2.37 26.35
C LYS A 413 7.79 1.75 25.78
N ARG A 414 6.61 2.36 26.01
CA ARG A 414 5.35 1.89 25.43
C ARG A 414 5.40 1.93 23.90
N CYS A 415 5.91 3.01 23.31
CA CYS A 415 6.08 3.11 21.86
C CYS A 415 7.01 2.03 21.31
N ALA A 416 8.13 1.74 21.97
CA ALA A 416 9.04 0.68 21.56
C ALA A 416 8.39 -0.71 21.62
N VAL A 417 7.62 -1.00 22.69
CA VAL A 417 6.91 -2.29 22.82
C VAL A 417 5.83 -2.44 21.74
N ILE A 418 5.11 -1.37 21.41
CA ILE A 418 4.12 -1.39 20.31
C ILE A 418 4.81 -1.59 18.96
N SER A 419 5.90 -0.85 18.70
CA SER A 419 6.65 -0.94 17.44
C SER A 419 7.27 -2.32 17.22
N LYS A 420 7.69 -3.00 18.30
CA LYS A 420 8.20 -4.39 18.25
C LYS A 420 7.20 -5.32 17.54
N SER A 421 5.91 -5.12 17.77
CA SER A 421 4.81 -5.91 17.19
C SER A 421 4.28 -5.32 15.87
N ALA A 422 5.10 -4.55 15.15
CA ALA A 422 4.75 -3.90 13.89
C ALA A 422 3.57 -2.90 13.97
N GLY A 423 3.36 -2.29 15.14
CA GLY A 423 2.37 -1.24 15.33
C GLY A 423 2.88 0.14 14.89
N GLY A 424 2.15 0.82 14.00
CA GLY A 424 2.27 2.26 13.75
C GLY A 424 1.64 3.08 14.88
N ILE A 425 2.22 4.25 15.18
CA ILE A 425 1.89 5.02 16.39
C ILE A 425 1.58 6.47 16.04
N GLY A 426 0.43 6.97 16.48
CA GLY A 426 0.14 8.40 16.61
C GLY A 426 0.47 8.86 18.03
N LEU A 427 1.41 9.77 18.19
CA LEU A 427 1.90 10.27 19.49
C LEU A 427 1.51 11.73 19.69
N SER A 428 0.69 12.04 20.68
CA SER A 428 0.45 13.42 21.10
C SER A 428 1.55 13.90 22.06
N VAL A 429 2.13 15.08 21.77
CA VAL A 429 3.21 15.69 22.58
C VAL A 429 2.91 17.09 23.10
N HIS A 430 1.70 17.62 22.85
CA HIS A 430 1.34 19.01 23.17
C HIS A 430 1.36 19.38 24.67
N ASN A 431 1.47 18.41 25.57
CA ASN A 431 1.53 18.62 27.02
C ASN A 431 2.96 18.75 27.57
N ILE A 432 4.00 18.53 26.75
CA ILE A 432 5.39 18.68 27.17
C ILE A 432 5.78 20.16 27.16
N ARG A 433 6.46 20.62 28.21
CA ARG A 433 6.85 22.03 28.34
C ARG A 433 7.82 22.48 27.23
N ALA A 434 7.59 23.69 26.73
CA ALA A 434 8.41 24.32 25.69
C ALA A 434 9.82 24.70 26.15
N ARG A 435 10.71 24.96 25.18
CA ARG A 435 12.09 25.39 25.43
C ARG A 435 12.15 26.66 26.29
N GLY A 436 13.12 26.73 27.21
CA GLY A 436 13.33 27.87 28.10
C GLY A 436 12.44 27.87 29.35
N THR A 437 11.48 26.97 29.45
CA THR A 437 10.62 26.85 30.64
C THR A 437 11.43 26.39 31.86
N TYR A 438 11.31 27.10 32.98
CA TYR A 438 12.03 26.78 34.22
C TYR A 438 11.67 25.42 34.81
N ILE A 439 12.67 24.69 35.32
CA ILE A 439 12.51 23.38 35.97
C ILE A 439 12.83 23.52 37.46
N LYS A 440 11.80 23.49 38.31
CA LYS A 440 11.93 23.67 39.77
C LYS A 440 12.93 22.71 40.44
N GLY A 441 12.92 21.43 40.04
CA GLY A 441 13.74 20.38 40.66
C GLY A 441 15.24 20.52 40.39
N THR A 442 15.63 20.76 39.13
CA THR A 442 17.03 20.86 38.70
C THR A 442 17.57 22.28 38.69
N ARG A 443 16.70 23.29 38.88
CA ARG A 443 16.99 24.73 38.76
C ARG A 443 17.49 25.15 37.37
N GLY A 444 17.33 24.30 36.36
CA GLY A 444 17.66 24.58 34.97
C GLY A 444 16.46 25.04 34.13
N VAL A 445 16.63 25.04 32.81
CA VAL A 445 15.58 25.32 31.82
C VAL A 445 15.35 24.12 30.92
N SER A 446 14.12 23.96 30.42
CA SER A 446 13.75 22.92 29.47
C SER A 446 14.43 23.14 28.12
N ASN A 447 14.85 22.04 27.49
CA ASN A 447 15.36 22.04 26.12
C ASN A 447 14.24 22.00 25.06
N GLY A 448 12.98 21.84 25.48
CA GLY A 448 11.81 21.79 24.60
C GLY A 448 11.64 20.45 23.86
N LEU A 449 10.77 20.46 22.85
CA LEU A 449 10.36 19.26 22.13
C LEU A 449 11.45 18.66 21.24
N VAL A 450 12.29 19.48 20.61
CA VAL A 450 13.23 19.02 19.57
C VAL A 450 14.17 17.91 20.08
N PRO A 451 14.91 18.08 21.21
CA PRO A 451 15.80 17.02 21.67
C PRO A 451 15.06 15.76 22.15
N MET A 452 13.86 15.91 22.71
CA MET A 452 13.01 14.79 23.08
C MET A 452 12.62 13.98 21.83
N LEU A 453 12.13 14.65 20.79
CA LEU A 453 11.68 14.01 19.55
C LEU A 453 12.84 13.31 18.82
N ARG A 454 14.08 13.79 18.94
CA ARG A 454 15.25 13.06 18.43
C ARG A 454 15.46 11.70 19.07
N VAL A 455 15.13 11.53 20.36
CA VAL A 455 15.19 10.22 21.01
C VAL A 455 14.12 9.28 20.45
N TYR A 456 12.92 9.81 20.19
CA TYR A 456 11.85 9.05 19.55
C TYR A 456 12.19 8.67 18.10
N ASP A 457 12.84 9.56 17.35
CA ASP A 457 13.32 9.33 15.98
C ASP A 457 14.31 8.16 15.92
N VAL A 458 15.35 8.18 16.76
CA VAL A 458 16.33 7.09 16.83
C VAL A 458 15.67 5.78 17.29
N THR A 459 14.72 5.85 18.21
CA THR A 459 14.00 4.65 18.68
C THR A 459 13.13 4.04 17.57
N SER A 460 12.46 4.87 16.76
CA SER A 460 11.64 4.42 15.63
C SER A 460 12.45 3.63 14.59
N ARG A 461 13.72 4.02 14.39
CA ARG A 461 14.66 3.30 13.53
C ARG A 461 15.20 2.03 14.16
N TYR A 462 15.46 2.04 15.46
CA TYR A 462 16.02 0.87 16.15
C TYR A 462 15.01 -0.29 16.27
N VAL A 463 13.73 0.02 16.51
CA VAL A 463 12.68 -1.00 16.67
C VAL A 463 11.83 -1.09 15.40
N ASP A 464 12.39 -1.73 14.38
CA ASP A 464 11.88 -1.82 13.00
C ASP A 464 10.87 -2.97 12.79
N GLN A 465 9.64 -2.81 13.33
CA GLN A 465 8.44 -3.60 13.01
C GLN A 465 8.68 -5.11 12.71
N GLY A 466 9.33 -5.82 13.63
CA GLY A 466 9.52 -7.27 13.52
C GLY A 466 10.70 -7.71 12.65
N GLY A 467 11.87 -7.08 12.77
CA GLY A 467 13.13 -7.56 12.20
C GLY A 467 13.39 -7.07 10.78
N GLY A 468 13.10 -5.79 10.50
CA GLY A 468 13.41 -5.15 9.22
C GLY A 468 12.35 -5.32 8.12
N LYS A 469 11.18 -5.88 8.44
CA LYS A 469 10.07 -5.98 7.46
C LYS A 469 9.56 -4.59 7.05
N ARG A 470 9.50 -3.62 7.98
CA ARG A 470 9.12 -2.22 7.75
C ARG A 470 9.79 -1.28 8.77
N PRO A 471 10.19 -0.05 8.40
CA PRO A 471 10.64 0.95 9.36
C PRO A 471 9.56 1.27 10.40
N GLY A 472 9.93 1.50 11.67
CA GLY A 472 9.00 2.00 12.68
C GLY A 472 8.41 3.35 12.25
N ALA A 473 7.09 3.52 12.40
CA ALA A 473 6.39 4.72 11.91
C ALA A 473 5.66 5.43 13.06
N PHE A 474 6.20 6.56 13.51
CA PHE A 474 5.60 7.40 14.54
C PHE A 474 5.15 8.73 13.93
N ALA A 475 3.86 9.05 14.04
CA ALA A 475 3.27 10.33 13.70
C ALA A 475 3.09 11.19 14.95
N VAL A 476 3.85 12.27 15.06
CA VAL A 476 3.85 13.18 16.19
C VAL A 476 2.82 14.28 15.96
N TYR A 477 1.88 14.40 16.89
CA TYR A 477 0.83 15.43 16.88
C TYR A 477 1.15 16.56 17.86
N ILE A 478 1.06 17.78 17.36
CA ILE A 478 1.27 19.01 18.12
C ILE A 478 0.21 20.05 17.78
N GLU A 479 -0.20 20.84 18.77
CA GLU A 479 -1.12 21.95 18.56
C GLU A 479 -0.38 23.23 18.17
N PRO A 480 -0.93 24.07 17.27
CA PRO A 480 -0.23 25.23 16.72
C PRO A 480 -0.02 26.37 17.72
N TRP A 481 -0.65 26.34 18.90
CA TRP A 481 -0.33 27.29 19.99
C TRP A 481 0.94 26.92 20.75
N HIS A 482 1.49 25.71 20.58
CA HIS A 482 2.65 25.28 21.34
C HIS A 482 3.88 26.16 21.03
N ALA A 483 4.61 26.61 22.04
CA ALA A 483 5.69 27.59 21.83
C ALA A 483 6.87 27.09 20.98
N ASP A 484 7.10 25.78 20.92
CA ASP A 484 8.11 25.17 20.05
C ASP A 484 7.62 24.90 18.61
N ILE A 485 6.41 25.34 18.22
CA ILE A 485 5.79 24.94 16.93
C ILE A 485 6.66 25.21 15.70
N PHE A 486 7.30 26.37 15.61
CA PHE A 486 8.18 26.70 14.47
C PHE A 486 9.39 25.77 14.39
N ASP A 487 9.95 25.38 15.54
CA ASP A 487 11.07 24.44 15.57
C ASP A 487 10.60 23.04 15.15
N VAL A 488 9.39 22.63 15.54
CA VAL A 488 8.78 21.36 15.14
C VAL A 488 8.50 21.28 13.64
N LEU A 489 7.99 22.35 13.02
CA LEU A 489 7.77 22.43 11.56
C LEU A 489 9.06 22.26 10.75
N ASN A 490 10.23 22.52 11.36
CA ASN A 490 11.52 22.37 10.70
C ASN A 490 12.17 20.99 10.88
N LEU A 491 11.60 20.09 11.70
CA LEU A 491 12.24 18.81 12.07
C LEU A 491 12.44 17.85 10.90
N LYS A 492 11.54 17.87 9.91
CA LYS A 492 11.60 17.00 8.73
C LYS A 492 12.35 17.61 7.55
N LYS A 493 12.69 18.91 7.59
CA LYS A 493 13.35 19.60 6.48
C LYS A 493 14.72 19.00 6.16
N ASN A 494 15.05 18.92 4.88
CA ASN A 494 16.30 18.29 4.42
C ASN A 494 17.53 19.12 4.80
N HIS A 495 17.45 20.45 4.69
CA HIS A 495 18.55 21.36 5.03
C HIS A 495 18.54 21.77 6.51
N GLY A 496 19.68 22.26 7.01
CA GLY A 496 19.86 22.82 8.37
C GLY A 496 20.67 21.91 9.29
N LYS A 497 20.69 22.23 10.60
CA LYS A 497 21.54 21.54 11.59
C LYS A 497 20.96 20.19 11.97
N GLU A 498 21.78 19.14 11.93
CA GLU A 498 21.35 17.77 12.19
C GLU A 498 20.87 17.57 13.64
N GLU A 499 21.40 18.34 14.58
CA GLU A 499 20.98 18.28 15.98
C GLU A 499 19.55 18.79 16.21
N GLN A 500 18.95 19.38 15.17
CA GLN A 500 17.59 19.92 15.16
C GLN A 500 16.71 19.18 14.15
N ARG A 501 17.02 17.92 13.82
CA ARG A 501 16.28 17.13 12.84
C ARG A 501 15.86 15.79 13.42
N ALA A 502 14.69 15.34 12.98
CA ALA A 502 14.08 14.07 13.31
C ALA A 502 13.22 13.66 12.10
N ARG A 503 13.88 13.19 11.03
CA ARG A 503 13.28 13.03 9.69
C ARG A 503 12.51 11.73 9.53
N ASP A 504 12.83 10.73 10.36
CA ASP A 504 12.19 9.42 10.34
C ASP A 504 10.81 9.46 11.01
N LEU A 505 10.55 10.50 11.81
CA LEU A 505 9.22 10.80 12.33
C LEU A 505 8.31 11.45 11.27
N PHE A 506 7.01 11.23 11.43
CA PHE A 506 5.96 11.96 10.72
C PHE A 506 5.37 13.02 11.66
N TYR A 507 4.81 14.08 11.10
CA TYR A 507 4.27 15.19 11.88
C TYR A 507 2.83 15.49 11.45
N GLY A 508 2.00 15.85 12.43
CA GLY A 508 0.63 16.26 12.21
C GLY A 508 0.28 17.43 13.12
N LEU A 509 -0.50 18.38 12.61
CA LEU A 509 -1.04 19.47 13.41
C LEU A 509 -2.42 19.11 13.95
N TRP A 510 -2.59 19.27 15.26
CA TRP A 510 -3.89 19.19 15.90
C TRP A 510 -4.44 20.61 16.06
N THR A 511 -5.15 21.08 15.04
CA THR A 511 -5.44 22.50 14.86
C THR A 511 -6.79 22.89 15.48
N PRO A 512 -6.83 23.79 16.49
CA PRO A 512 -8.07 24.33 17.00
C PRO A 512 -8.70 25.32 16.01
N ASP A 513 -10.03 25.34 15.93
CA ASP A 513 -10.79 26.24 15.04
C ASP A 513 -10.41 27.72 15.21
N LEU A 514 -10.09 28.15 16.44
CA LEU A 514 -9.68 29.52 16.73
C LEU A 514 -8.44 29.93 15.96
N PHE A 515 -7.47 29.03 15.77
CA PHE A 515 -6.29 29.33 14.97
C PHE A 515 -6.69 29.70 13.54
N MET A 516 -7.56 28.91 12.92
CA MET A 516 -8.02 29.17 11.55
C MET A 516 -8.84 30.47 11.44
N LYS A 517 -9.66 30.80 12.45
CA LYS A 517 -10.34 32.10 12.52
C LYS A 517 -9.33 33.25 12.55
N ARG A 518 -8.31 33.15 13.40
CA ARG A 518 -7.22 34.16 13.49
C ARG A 518 -6.42 34.24 12.18
N VAL A 519 -6.22 33.15 11.44
CA VAL A 519 -5.58 33.19 10.10
C VAL A 519 -6.44 33.99 9.11
N GLN A 520 -7.74 33.71 9.06
CA GLN A 520 -8.68 34.38 8.17
C GLN A 520 -8.72 35.89 8.43
N GLU A 521 -8.87 36.27 9.70
CA GLU A 521 -8.97 37.66 10.16
C GLU A 521 -7.63 38.41 10.16
N ASP A 522 -6.52 37.71 9.88
CA ASP A 522 -5.17 38.23 10.07
C ASP A 522 -5.00 38.77 11.51
N GLY A 523 -5.32 37.93 12.48
CA GLY A 523 -5.22 38.18 13.91
C GLY A 523 -3.85 37.86 14.49
N ILE A 524 -3.65 38.21 15.76
CA ILE A 524 -2.51 37.77 16.55
C ILE A 524 -2.74 36.33 17.04
N TRP A 525 -1.68 35.54 17.07
CA TRP A 525 -1.64 34.21 17.65
C TRP A 525 -0.57 34.13 18.73
N SER A 526 -0.96 33.70 19.92
CA SER A 526 -0.10 33.59 21.10
C SER A 526 0.46 32.18 21.25
N LEU A 527 1.78 32.08 21.19
CA LEU A 527 2.52 30.86 21.41
C LEU A 527 2.74 30.65 22.91
N MET A 528 2.23 29.55 23.45
CA MET A 528 2.17 29.26 24.87
C MET A 528 2.94 27.99 25.24
N CYS A 529 3.43 27.94 26.48
CA CYS A 529 3.97 26.72 27.08
C CYS A 529 2.87 26.02 27.89
N PRO A 530 2.62 24.71 27.71
CA PRO A 530 1.56 24.01 28.45
C PRO A 530 1.76 24.03 29.98
N HIS A 531 3.01 24.13 30.45
CA HIS A 531 3.30 24.30 31.87
C HIS A 531 2.81 25.65 32.43
N GLN A 532 2.89 26.70 31.62
CA GLN A 532 2.40 28.04 31.98
C GLN A 532 0.92 28.21 31.68
N CYS A 533 0.36 27.44 30.76
CA CYS A 533 -1.03 27.49 30.32
C CYS A 533 -1.66 26.08 30.37
N PRO A 534 -1.83 25.51 31.58
CA PRO A 534 -2.34 24.15 31.72
C PRO A 534 -3.80 24.05 31.27
N GLY A 535 -4.22 22.86 30.85
CA GLY A 535 -5.59 22.56 30.45
C GLY A 535 -5.94 22.84 28.99
N LEU A 536 -5.10 23.56 28.22
CA LEU A 536 -5.36 23.81 26.80
C LEU A 536 -5.47 22.51 25.98
N ALA A 537 -4.59 21.54 26.27
CA ALA A 537 -4.59 20.21 25.65
C ALA A 537 -5.76 19.30 26.07
N GLU A 538 -6.59 19.73 27.03
CA GLU A 538 -7.67 18.92 27.61
C GLU A 538 -9.05 19.48 27.30
N CYS A 539 -9.13 20.61 26.58
CA CYS A 539 -10.38 21.23 26.16
C CYS A 539 -10.39 21.48 24.65
N HIS A 540 -11.58 21.68 24.09
CA HIS A 540 -11.77 21.98 22.68
C HIS A 540 -12.97 22.92 22.47
N GLY A 541 -13.12 23.42 21.25
CA GLY A 541 -14.24 24.31 20.89
C GLY A 541 -14.28 25.57 21.75
N GLU A 542 -15.45 25.90 22.28
CA GLU A 542 -15.66 27.16 23.01
C GLU A 542 -14.95 27.21 24.37
N GLU A 543 -14.75 26.07 25.02
CA GLU A 543 -14.00 26.00 26.27
C GLU A 543 -12.51 26.32 26.02
N PHE A 544 -11.94 25.77 24.95
CA PHE A 544 -10.60 26.11 24.50
C PHE A 544 -10.47 27.60 24.19
N ASN A 545 -11.42 28.17 23.44
CA ASN A 545 -11.40 29.60 23.08
C ASN A 545 -11.31 30.48 24.33
N LYS A 546 -12.21 30.26 25.29
CA LYS A 546 -12.25 31.02 26.55
C LYS A 546 -10.98 30.88 27.36
N LEU A 547 -10.44 29.66 27.48
CA LEU A 547 -9.23 29.41 28.26
C LEU A 547 -8.00 30.04 27.60
N TYR A 548 -7.89 29.91 26.28
CA TYR A 548 -6.81 30.48 25.50
C TYR A 548 -6.82 32.01 25.56
N GLU A 549 -7.97 32.64 25.30
CA GLU A 549 -8.11 34.11 25.36
C GLU A 549 -7.90 34.66 26.77
N LYS A 550 -8.30 33.92 27.80
CA LYS A 550 -7.97 34.25 29.19
C LYS A 550 -6.46 34.31 29.38
N TYR A 551 -5.71 33.30 28.95
CA TYR A 551 -4.25 33.30 29.05
C TYR A 551 -3.60 34.40 28.21
N GLU A 552 -4.15 34.74 27.04
CA GLU A 552 -3.71 35.91 26.27
C GLU A 552 -3.89 37.20 27.08
N SER A 553 -5.06 37.40 27.71
CA SER A 553 -5.36 38.59 28.53
C SER A 553 -4.51 38.70 29.80
N GLU A 554 -4.12 37.56 30.38
CA GLU A 554 -3.22 37.47 31.53
C GLU A 554 -1.74 37.67 31.15
N GLY A 555 -1.42 37.80 29.87
CA GLY A 555 -0.04 37.92 29.39
C GLY A 555 0.78 36.63 29.52
N ARG A 556 0.12 35.47 29.59
CA ARG A 556 0.75 34.15 29.81
C ARG A 556 1.14 33.48 28.49
N TYR A 557 1.95 34.16 27.68
CA TYR A 557 2.48 33.62 26.44
C TYR A 557 3.99 33.79 26.37
N VAL A 558 4.64 32.93 25.60
CA VAL A 558 6.09 33.00 25.34
C VAL A 558 6.37 34.03 24.24
N ARG A 559 5.54 34.04 23.19
CA ARG A 559 5.69 34.94 22.03
C ARG A 559 4.34 35.12 21.35
N GLN A 560 4.12 36.27 20.72
CA GLN A 560 3.00 36.51 19.82
C GLN A 560 3.50 36.65 18.38
N VAL A 561 2.75 36.11 17.43
CA VAL A 561 3.02 36.16 15.99
C VAL A 561 1.76 36.52 15.23
N ARG A 562 1.87 36.93 13.96
CA ARG A 562 0.69 36.98 13.10
C ARG A 562 0.24 35.55 12.81
N ALA A 563 -1.05 35.25 12.89
CA ALA A 563 -1.54 33.89 12.61
C ALA A 563 -1.14 33.43 11.19
N ARG A 564 -1.15 34.35 10.21
CA ARG A 564 -0.70 34.10 8.83
C ARG A 564 0.79 33.81 8.69
N GLU A 565 1.64 34.30 9.60
CA GLU A 565 3.07 33.98 9.61
C GLU A 565 3.28 32.50 9.97
N LEU A 566 2.63 32.03 11.04
CA LEU A 566 2.68 30.61 11.40
C LEU A 566 2.04 29.75 10.29
N TRP A 567 0.91 30.18 9.74
CA TRP A 567 0.28 29.46 8.63
C TRP A 567 1.18 29.36 7.40
N GLY A 568 1.89 30.43 7.05
CA GLY A 568 2.90 30.41 5.99
C GLY A 568 4.00 29.38 6.25
N ALA A 569 4.53 29.33 7.48
CA ALA A 569 5.53 28.34 7.86
C ALA A 569 5.01 26.89 7.79
N VAL A 570 3.72 26.66 8.09
CA VAL A 570 3.07 25.35 7.92
C VAL A 570 3.02 24.98 6.43
N LEU A 571 2.57 25.89 5.58
CA LEU A 571 2.51 25.65 4.13
C LEU A 571 3.89 25.41 3.53
N ASP A 572 4.91 26.15 3.95
CA ASP A 572 6.28 25.96 3.49
C ASP A 572 6.80 24.56 3.87
N ALA A 573 6.55 24.10 5.09
CA ALA A 573 6.93 22.75 5.53
C ALA A 573 6.22 21.66 4.69
N GLN A 574 4.94 21.85 4.39
CA GLN A 574 4.15 20.95 3.55
C GLN A 574 4.65 20.92 2.10
N ILE A 575 4.99 22.08 1.53
CA ILE A 575 5.54 22.19 0.17
C ILE A 575 6.90 21.48 0.09
N GLU A 576 7.75 21.66 1.09
CA GLU A 576 9.10 21.09 1.10
C GLU A 576 9.14 19.58 1.42
N THR A 577 8.25 19.10 2.29
CA THR A 577 8.36 17.75 2.88
C THR A 577 7.14 16.86 2.70
N GLY A 578 6.01 17.42 2.23
CA GLY A 578 4.74 16.72 2.09
C GLY A 578 3.95 16.52 3.39
N THR A 579 4.44 17.06 4.53
CA THR A 579 3.81 16.95 5.85
C THR A 579 3.81 18.26 6.61
#